data_AF-A0AB39FJM8-F1
#
_entry.id   AF-A0AB39FJM8-F1
#
_cell.length_a   1.000
_cell.length_b   1.000
_cell.length_c   1.000
_cell.angle_alpha   90.00
_cell.angle_beta   90.00
_cell.angle_gamma   90.00
#
_symmetry.space_group_name_H-M   'P 1'
#
loop_
_entity.id
_entity.type
_entity.pdbx_description
1 polymer ?
#
loop_
_entity_poly.entity_id
_entity_poly.type
_entity_poly.pdbx_seq_one_letter_code
_entity_poly.pdbx_strand_id
1 'polypeptide(L)'
;MQDDQYIYRFISFYDLYQLCKKKKLRLSLLAVQEDMNEGMGAVLQLASPQWGSFFSNSDQIAGQHLQKLHNTYITCWSTEPDSVAMWALYSPNKDGIRIRSTVGRLKATLADYQEATSLWKHTNHIGGTELLTWHWELALVRYINLNIFIEEMNKAYTEFRTSCTESAKGNPEWWTAEDGYLTEAPIFAERFRKAFTMDYFLKNSSFSHENEIRGVVRAGIRNELDFEGWKRLDDPFRQLFKSAEPGVLPSFV
;
A
#
# COMPACT_ATOMS: atom_id res chain seq x y z
N MET A 1 13.19 -10.49 6.11
CA MET A 1 14.43 -9.94 5.50
C MET A 1 15.38 -9.56 6.63
N GLN A 2 16.65 -9.94 6.51
CA GLN A 2 17.69 -9.64 7.51
C GLN A 2 18.26 -8.25 7.24
N ASP A 3 18.64 -7.50 8.28
CA ASP A 3 19.04 -6.09 8.12
C ASP A 3 20.39 -5.90 7.43
N ASP A 4 21.28 -6.89 7.50
CA ASP A 4 22.58 -6.94 6.84
C ASP A 4 22.51 -7.46 5.39
N GLN A 5 21.35 -7.98 4.97
CA GLN A 5 21.14 -8.45 3.60
C GLN A 5 21.37 -7.32 2.59
N TYR A 6 22.24 -7.57 1.60
CA TYR A 6 22.47 -6.63 0.52
C TYR A 6 21.28 -6.52 -0.43
N ILE A 7 21.05 -5.29 -0.87
CA ILE A 7 20.04 -4.96 -1.87
C ILE A 7 20.63 -4.01 -2.91
N TYR A 8 20.10 -4.11 -4.12
CA TYR A 8 20.62 -3.43 -5.30
C TYR A 8 19.51 -2.65 -5.98
N ARG A 9 19.89 -1.50 -6.57
CA ARG A 9 19.00 -0.68 -7.38
C ARG A 9 19.79 -0.07 -8.51
N PHE A 10 19.16 0.05 -9.68
CA PHE A 10 19.69 0.83 -10.78
C PHE A 10 19.09 2.24 -10.72
N ILE A 11 19.94 3.25 -10.84
CA ILE A 11 19.55 4.66 -10.81
C ILE A 11 20.24 5.44 -11.93
N SER A 12 19.69 6.59 -12.32
CA SER A 12 20.36 7.47 -13.27
C SER A 12 21.60 8.11 -12.66
N PHE A 13 22.51 8.63 -13.49
CA PHE A 13 23.64 9.44 -13.02
C PHE A 13 23.18 10.66 -12.20
N TYR A 14 22.06 11.29 -12.59
CA TYR A 14 21.48 12.40 -11.86
C TYR A 14 21.02 12.00 -10.46
N ASP A 15 20.33 10.87 -10.34
CA ASP A 15 19.90 10.35 -9.03
C ASP A 15 21.09 9.96 -8.16
N LEU A 16 22.17 9.42 -8.74
CA LEU A 16 23.42 9.16 -8.02
C LEU A 16 24.01 10.46 -7.46
N TYR A 17 24.04 11.53 -8.26
CA TYR A 17 24.49 12.84 -7.79
C TYR A 17 23.62 13.37 -6.64
N GLN A 18 22.28 13.30 -6.78
CA GLN A 18 21.36 13.71 -5.70
C GLN A 18 21.65 12.90 -4.43
N LEU A 19 21.78 11.58 -4.54
CA LEU A 19 22.06 10.69 -3.42
C LEU A 19 23.40 11.02 -2.74
N CYS A 20 24.48 11.14 -3.51
CA CYS A 20 25.82 11.35 -2.94
C CYS A 20 26.01 12.76 -2.36
N LYS A 21 25.56 13.79 -3.08
CA LYS A 21 25.82 15.20 -2.76
C LYS A 21 24.75 15.83 -1.90
N LYS A 22 23.48 15.55 -2.19
CA LYS A 22 22.36 16.16 -1.47
C LYS A 22 21.81 15.27 -0.37
N LYS A 23 22.28 14.01 -0.29
CA LYS A 23 21.66 12.96 0.52
C LYS A 23 20.19 12.92 0.16
N LYS A 24 19.94 12.52 -1.09
CA LYS A 24 18.62 12.46 -1.72
C LYS A 24 18.35 11.15 -2.46
N LEU A 25 17.65 10.20 -1.84
CA LEU A 25 17.12 8.98 -2.45
C LEU A 25 15.80 9.29 -3.17
N ARG A 26 15.72 8.98 -4.46
CA ARG A 26 14.48 9.17 -5.22
C ARG A 26 13.44 8.08 -4.93
N LEU A 27 12.21 8.47 -4.62
CA LEU A 27 11.02 7.61 -4.69
C LEU A 27 10.13 8.04 -5.88
N SER A 28 9.42 7.09 -6.46
CA SER A 28 8.46 7.31 -7.54
C SER A 28 7.04 7.23 -7.01
N LEU A 29 6.10 7.99 -7.58
CA LEU A 29 4.69 7.83 -7.25
C LEU A 29 4.18 6.47 -7.76
N LEU A 30 3.33 5.80 -6.98
CA LEU A 30 2.75 4.51 -7.39
C LEU A 30 1.90 4.67 -8.67
N ALA A 31 1.19 5.79 -8.82
CA ALA A 31 0.39 6.12 -10.00
C ALA A 31 1.16 6.21 -11.33
N VAL A 32 2.51 6.31 -11.32
CA VAL A 32 3.29 6.35 -12.58
C VAL A 32 3.84 4.99 -13.00
N GLN A 33 3.52 3.92 -12.27
CA GLN A 33 3.91 2.56 -12.65
C GLN A 33 3.06 2.07 -13.83
N GLU A 34 3.63 1.21 -14.67
CA GLU A 34 2.96 0.66 -15.85
C GLU A 34 1.87 -0.36 -15.52
N ASP A 35 2.00 -1.09 -14.41
CA ASP A 35 1.00 -2.06 -13.98
C ASP A 35 -0.23 -1.34 -13.42
N MET A 36 -1.35 -1.43 -14.16
CA MET A 36 -2.63 -0.83 -13.76
C MET A 36 -3.21 -1.44 -12.47
N ASN A 37 -2.73 -2.62 -12.05
CA ASN A 37 -3.15 -3.27 -10.81
C ASN A 37 -2.27 -2.87 -9.61
N GLU A 38 -1.37 -1.90 -9.76
CA GLU A 38 -0.55 -1.43 -8.66
C GLU A 38 -1.40 -0.92 -7.49
N GLY A 39 -1.02 -1.28 -6.27
CA GLY A 39 -1.80 -0.94 -5.08
C GLY A 39 -3.10 -1.72 -4.88
N MET A 40 -3.44 -2.69 -5.74
CA MET A 40 -4.64 -3.53 -5.57
C MET A 40 -4.63 -4.33 -4.26
N GLY A 41 -3.46 -4.70 -3.74
CA GLY A 41 -3.37 -5.35 -2.42
C GLY A 41 -3.99 -4.52 -1.30
N ALA A 42 -3.82 -3.20 -1.35
CA ALA A 42 -4.45 -2.25 -0.43
C ALA A 42 -5.97 -2.22 -0.54
N VAL A 43 -6.48 -2.39 -1.76
CA VAL A 43 -7.92 -2.38 -2.07
C VAL A 43 -8.55 -3.69 -1.61
N LEU A 44 -7.86 -4.81 -1.84
CA LEU A 44 -8.30 -6.13 -1.39
C LEU A 44 -8.41 -6.19 0.14
N GLN A 45 -7.52 -5.53 0.89
CA GLN A 45 -7.67 -5.36 2.36
C GLN A 45 -9.03 -4.75 2.75
N LEU A 46 -9.53 -3.79 1.96
CA LEU A 46 -10.83 -3.14 2.20
C LEU A 46 -12.00 -4.00 1.77
N ALA A 47 -11.76 -4.98 0.88
CA ALA A 47 -12.74 -5.97 0.46
C ALA A 47 -12.83 -7.16 1.44
N SER A 48 -12.22 -7.09 2.63
CA SER A 48 -12.31 -8.15 3.64
C SER A 48 -13.64 -8.08 4.43
N PRO A 49 -14.09 -9.18 5.06
CA PRO A 49 -15.49 -9.29 5.52
C PRO A 49 -15.83 -8.26 6.61
N GLN A 50 -14.84 -7.90 7.41
CA GLN A 50 -14.94 -6.89 8.46
C GLN A 50 -15.15 -5.46 7.92
N TRP A 51 -14.79 -5.22 6.65
CA TRP A 51 -14.88 -3.93 5.98
C TRP A 51 -15.95 -3.91 4.88
N GLY A 52 -16.56 -5.05 4.56
CA GLY A 52 -17.56 -5.18 3.49
C GLY A 52 -18.76 -4.24 3.62
N SER A 53 -19.11 -3.84 4.85
CA SER A 53 -20.15 -2.84 5.13
C SER A 53 -19.77 -1.41 4.71
N PHE A 54 -18.47 -1.09 4.69
CA PHE A 54 -17.94 0.24 4.37
C PHE A 54 -17.63 0.43 2.88
N PHE A 55 -17.44 -0.66 2.14
CA PHE A 55 -17.05 -0.65 0.73
C PHE A 55 -17.93 -1.60 -0.09
N SER A 56 -19.21 -1.26 -0.18
CA SER A 56 -20.22 -2.09 -0.85
C SER A 56 -20.48 -1.70 -2.32
N ASN A 57 -19.98 -0.54 -2.76
CA ASN A 57 -20.09 -0.07 -4.15
C ASN A 57 -18.71 -0.04 -4.85
N SER A 58 -18.66 -0.48 -6.10
CA SER A 58 -17.50 -0.41 -6.99
C SER A 58 -16.90 0.98 -7.10
N ASP A 59 -17.70 2.05 -7.09
CA ASP A 59 -17.18 3.42 -7.20
C ASP A 59 -16.35 3.82 -5.98
N GLN A 60 -16.75 3.37 -4.79
CA GLN A 60 -16.02 3.63 -3.55
C GLN A 60 -14.69 2.87 -3.53
N ILE A 61 -14.69 1.63 -4.02
CA ILE A 61 -13.50 0.79 -4.18
C ILE A 61 -12.53 1.43 -5.18
N ALA A 62 -13.03 1.88 -6.34
CA ALA A 62 -12.23 2.59 -7.34
C ALA A 62 -11.65 3.90 -6.78
N GLY A 63 -12.46 4.69 -6.06
CA GLY A 63 -12.00 5.91 -5.41
C GLY A 63 -10.91 5.66 -4.36
N GLN A 64 -11.02 4.57 -3.58
CA GLN A 64 -9.96 4.15 -2.66
C GLN A 64 -8.69 3.73 -3.41
N HIS A 65 -8.81 2.95 -4.49
CA HIS A 65 -7.66 2.55 -5.31
C HIS A 65 -6.90 3.77 -5.85
N LEU A 66 -7.62 4.71 -6.46
CA LEU A 66 -7.05 5.98 -6.94
C LEU A 66 -6.34 6.74 -5.82
N GLN A 67 -6.98 6.85 -4.65
CA GLN A 67 -6.35 7.50 -3.50
C GLN A 67 -5.04 6.81 -3.09
N LYS A 68 -4.98 5.47 -3.09
CA LYS A 68 -3.75 4.73 -2.78
C LYS A 68 -2.68 4.93 -3.84
N LEU A 69 -3.04 4.98 -5.12
CA LEU A 69 -2.09 5.24 -6.21
C LEU A 69 -1.43 6.62 -6.08
N HIS A 70 -2.20 7.63 -5.69
CA HIS A 70 -1.74 9.02 -5.62
C HIS A 70 -1.11 9.41 -4.27
N ASN A 71 -1.33 8.62 -3.21
CA ASN A 71 -0.77 8.89 -1.87
C ASN A 71 0.37 7.95 -1.48
N THR A 72 0.87 7.14 -2.42
CA THR A 72 1.94 6.19 -2.14
C THR A 72 3.14 6.45 -3.02
N TYR A 73 4.28 6.59 -2.36
CA TYR A 73 5.60 6.69 -2.99
C TYR A 73 6.34 5.39 -2.77
N ILE A 74 7.04 4.94 -3.79
CA ILE A 74 7.74 3.66 -3.79
C ILE A 74 9.22 3.80 -4.18
N THR A 75 10.03 2.91 -3.64
CA THR A 75 11.38 2.63 -4.12
C THR A 75 11.54 1.13 -4.30
N CYS A 76 11.92 0.71 -5.50
CA CYS A 76 12.13 -0.70 -5.80
C CYS A 76 13.63 -1.04 -5.76
N TRP A 77 13.91 -2.21 -5.23
CA TRP A 77 15.23 -2.79 -5.04
C TRP A 77 15.16 -4.28 -5.39
N SER A 78 16.29 -4.93 -5.57
CA SER A 78 16.36 -6.38 -5.75
C SER A 78 17.43 -6.98 -4.85
N THR A 79 17.25 -8.24 -4.49
CA THR A 79 18.31 -9.05 -3.88
C THR A 79 19.34 -9.50 -4.91
N GLU A 80 18.97 -9.49 -6.19
CA GLU A 80 19.81 -9.96 -7.28
C GLU A 80 20.66 -8.80 -7.83
N PRO A 81 22.00 -8.88 -7.72
CA PRO A 81 22.88 -7.80 -8.19
C PRO A 81 22.78 -7.57 -9.70
N ASP A 82 22.53 -8.63 -10.47
CA ASP A 82 22.54 -8.62 -11.94
C ASP A 82 21.12 -8.84 -12.52
N SER A 83 20.08 -8.37 -11.82
CA SER A 83 18.69 -8.46 -12.31
C SER A 83 18.52 -7.71 -13.64
N VAL A 84 18.41 -8.49 -14.72
CA VAL A 84 18.18 -7.97 -16.08
C VAL A 84 16.85 -7.22 -16.17
N ALA A 85 15.82 -7.70 -15.47
CA ALA A 85 14.51 -7.05 -15.40
C ALA A 85 14.62 -5.64 -14.79
N MET A 86 15.26 -5.54 -13.61
CA MET A 86 15.46 -4.25 -12.94
C MET A 86 16.33 -3.31 -13.77
N TRP A 87 17.35 -3.84 -14.47
CA TRP A 87 18.17 -3.03 -15.36
C TRP A 87 17.35 -2.50 -16.54
N ALA A 88 16.54 -3.34 -17.20
CA ALA A 88 15.70 -2.91 -18.32
C ALA A 88 14.67 -1.84 -17.88
N LEU A 89 14.04 -2.02 -16.71
CA LEU A 89 13.02 -1.11 -16.19
C LEU A 89 13.59 0.24 -15.74
N TYR A 90 14.71 0.23 -15.00
CA TYR A 90 15.26 1.44 -14.36
C TYR A 90 16.44 2.07 -15.13
N SER A 91 16.86 1.44 -16.23
CA SER A 91 17.91 1.93 -17.12
C SER A 91 17.51 1.73 -18.59
N PRO A 92 16.40 2.34 -19.05
CA PRO A 92 15.90 2.16 -20.42
C PRO A 92 16.92 2.56 -21.49
N ASN A 93 17.78 3.54 -21.19
CA ASN A 93 18.85 4.00 -22.08
C ASN A 93 20.18 3.24 -21.89
N LYS A 94 20.20 2.17 -21.08
CA LYS A 94 21.38 1.35 -20.77
C LYS A 94 22.55 2.13 -20.13
N ASP A 95 22.24 3.25 -19.47
CA ASP A 95 23.19 4.17 -18.82
C ASP A 95 23.04 4.21 -17.29
N GLY A 96 22.19 3.37 -16.73
CA GLY A 96 21.92 3.30 -15.31
C GLY A 96 23.09 2.73 -14.52
N ILE A 97 23.25 3.28 -13.32
CA ILE A 97 24.31 2.92 -12.38
C ILE A 97 23.71 2.05 -11.29
N ARG A 98 24.30 0.88 -11.08
CA ARG A 98 23.94 0.02 -9.97
C ARG A 98 24.52 0.57 -8.67
N ILE A 99 23.66 0.75 -7.68
CA ILE A 99 24.05 1.01 -6.30
C ILE A 99 23.77 -0.21 -5.43
N ARG A 100 24.51 -0.33 -4.32
CA ARG A 100 24.32 -1.36 -3.29
C ARG A 100 24.06 -0.69 -1.94
N SER A 101 23.08 -1.22 -1.21
CA SER A 101 22.79 -0.86 0.18
C SER A 101 22.48 -2.13 0.98
N THR A 102 21.96 -1.97 2.20
CA THR A 102 21.41 -3.07 3.01
C THR A 102 19.96 -2.78 3.35
N VAL A 103 19.20 -3.84 3.66
CA VAL A 103 17.81 -3.74 4.13
C VAL A 103 17.71 -2.82 5.34
N GLY A 104 18.60 -2.96 6.33
CA GLY A 104 18.59 -2.15 7.56
C GLY A 104 18.79 -0.67 7.29
N ARG A 105 19.71 -0.31 6.36
CA ARG A 105 19.91 1.09 5.97
C ARG A 105 18.68 1.67 5.30
N LEU A 106 18.02 0.91 4.42
CA LEU A 106 16.80 1.37 3.75
C LEU A 106 15.65 1.55 4.75
N LYS A 107 15.45 0.60 5.68
CA LYS A 107 14.46 0.74 6.76
C LYS A 107 14.70 2.00 7.58
N ALA A 108 15.95 2.22 8.01
CA ALA A 108 16.30 3.40 8.79
C ALA A 108 15.99 4.69 8.01
N THR A 109 16.39 4.78 6.73
CA THR A 109 16.08 5.95 5.88
C THR A 109 14.58 6.21 5.74
N LEU A 110 13.76 5.17 5.52
CA LEU A 110 12.31 5.32 5.43
C LEU A 110 11.67 5.75 6.76
N ALA A 111 12.14 5.17 7.87
CA ALA A 111 11.67 5.50 9.21
C ALA A 111 12.03 6.93 9.61
N ASP A 112 13.30 7.33 9.42
CA ASP A 112 13.79 8.68 9.73
C ASP A 112 13.01 9.74 8.95
N TYR A 113 12.72 9.47 7.67
CA TYR A 113 11.90 10.38 6.86
C TYR A 113 10.46 10.47 7.37
N GLN A 114 9.82 9.34 7.67
CA GLN A 114 8.46 9.34 8.20
C GLN A 114 8.40 10.07 9.53
N GLU A 115 9.40 9.92 10.39
CA GLU A 115 9.48 10.61 11.67
C GLU A 115 9.69 12.12 11.49
N ALA A 116 10.50 12.54 10.52
CA ALA A 116 10.73 13.95 10.21
C ALA A 116 9.51 14.66 9.59
N THR A 117 8.66 13.92 8.89
CA THR A 117 7.48 14.45 8.15
C THR A 117 6.16 13.94 8.69
N SER A 118 6.17 13.38 9.90
CA SER A 118 5.03 12.65 10.47
C SER A 118 3.81 13.53 10.63
N LEU A 119 2.66 13.10 10.13
CA LEU A 119 1.39 13.81 10.26
C LEU A 119 1.12 14.20 11.72
N TRP A 120 1.51 13.33 12.66
CA TRP A 120 1.24 13.47 14.09
C TRP A 120 1.98 14.65 14.72
N LYS A 121 3.11 15.04 14.13
CA LYS A 121 3.87 16.24 14.55
C LYS A 121 3.27 17.54 14.02
N HIS A 122 2.43 17.44 13.00
CA HIS A 122 1.84 18.58 12.31
C HIS A 122 0.32 18.70 12.54
N THR A 123 -0.24 17.97 13.51
CA THR A 123 -1.69 17.95 13.84
C THR A 123 -2.27 19.32 14.17
N ASN A 124 -1.47 20.25 14.68
CA ASN A 124 -1.88 21.62 15.03
C ASN A 124 -1.69 22.64 13.90
N HIS A 125 -1.11 22.25 12.76
CA HIS A 125 -0.95 23.15 11.62
C HIS A 125 -2.28 23.29 10.86
N ILE A 126 -2.49 24.40 10.15
CA ILE A 126 -3.64 24.57 9.25
C ILE A 126 -3.06 24.97 7.90
N GLY A 127 -3.48 24.27 6.84
CA GLY A 127 -2.95 24.48 5.49
C GLY A 127 -1.49 24.03 5.33
N GLY A 128 -0.88 24.47 4.23
CA GLY A 128 0.51 24.20 3.88
C GLY A 128 0.69 23.44 2.56
N THR A 129 1.91 23.51 2.02
CA THR A 129 2.34 22.75 0.84
C THR A 129 3.30 21.61 1.21
N GLU A 130 3.54 21.41 2.51
CA GLU A 130 4.42 20.38 3.01
C GLU A 130 3.80 19.00 2.83
N LEU A 131 4.63 18.04 2.46
CA LEU A 131 4.23 16.65 2.40
C LEU A 131 4.28 16.06 3.81
N LEU A 132 3.16 15.53 4.28
CA LEU A 132 3.09 14.82 5.54
C LEU A 132 2.95 13.33 5.30
N THR A 133 3.63 12.53 6.12
CA THR A 133 3.65 11.08 6.04
C THR A 133 2.92 10.44 7.22
N TRP A 134 2.38 9.25 7.02
CA TRP A 134 1.69 8.52 8.09
C TRP A 134 2.11 7.07 8.24
N HIS A 135 2.81 6.54 7.24
CA HIS A 135 3.20 5.15 7.24
C HIS A 135 4.35 4.93 6.28
N TRP A 136 5.23 4.01 6.64
CA TRP A 136 6.22 3.45 5.75
C TRP A 136 6.25 1.93 5.93
N GLU A 137 6.68 1.22 4.89
CA GLU A 137 6.81 -0.24 4.93
C GLU A 137 7.94 -0.68 3.98
N LEU A 138 8.57 -1.82 4.27
CA LEU A 138 9.54 -2.45 3.38
C LEU A 138 9.30 -3.95 3.35
N ALA A 139 8.92 -4.49 2.20
CA ALA A 139 8.65 -5.91 2.04
C ALA A 139 9.08 -6.43 0.65
N LEU A 140 9.09 -7.76 0.53
CA LEU A 140 9.16 -8.42 -0.77
C LEU A 140 7.82 -8.27 -1.49
N VAL A 141 7.86 -8.02 -2.78
CA VAL A 141 6.66 -8.05 -3.62
C VAL A 141 6.24 -9.50 -3.84
N ARG A 142 4.98 -9.78 -3.55
CA ARG A 142 4.38 -11.08 -3.78
C ARG A 142 3.64 -11.05 -5.12
N TYR A 143 4.01 -11.98 -5.98
CA TYR A 143 3.45 -12.12 -7.32
C TYR A 143 2.39 -13.19 -7.34
N ILE A 144 1.17 -12.83 -7.71
CA ILE A 144 0.02 -13.75 -7.74
C ILE A 144 -0.77 -13.60 -9.04
N ASN A 145 -1.45 -14.67 -9.44
CA ASN A 145 -2.49 -14.54 -10.45
C ASN A 145 -3.71 -13.88 -9.80
N LEU A 146 -3.88 -12.58 -10.06
CA LEU A 146 -4.95 -11.78 -9.44
C LEU A 146 -6.35 -12.33 -9.76
N ASN A 147 -6.56 -12.86 -10.95
CA ASN A 147 -7.87 -13.41 -11.34
C ASN A 147 -8.22 -14.64 -10.50
N ILE A 148 -7.29 -15.59 -10.40
CA ILE A 148 -7.48 -16.79 -9.58
C ILE A 148 -7.68 -16.40 -8.11
N PHE A 149 -6.87 -15.45 -7.61
CA PHE A 149 -6.98 -14.99 -6.23
C PHE A 149 -8.35 -14.35 -5.93
N ILE A 150 -8.86 -13.51 -6.82
CA ILE A 150 -10.19 -12.89 -6.69
C ILE A 150 -11.30 -13.94 -6.79
N GLU A 151 -11.18 -14.91 -7.71
CA GLU A 151 -12.13 -16.02 -7.83
C GLU A 151 -12.22 -16.86 -6.54
N GLU A 152 -11.08 -17.19 -5.94
CA GLU A 152 -11.02 -17.92 -4.68
C GLU A 152 -11.62 -17.12 -3.51
N MET A 153 -11.33 -15.81 -3.44
CA MET A 153 -11.96 -14.92 -2.45
C MET A 153 -13.48 -14.90 -2.59
N ASN A 154 -13.98 -14.70 -3.82
CA ASN A 154 -15.41 -14.66 -4.11
C ASN A 154 -16.10 -15.99 -3.80
N LYS A 155 -15.44 -17.12 -4.08
CA LYS A 155 -15.91 -18.45 -3.72
C LYS A 155 -16.06 -18.59 -2.21
N ALA A 156 -15.01 -18.25 -1.44
CA ALA A 156 -15.05 -18.33 0.02
C ALA A 156 -16.17 -17.45 0.63
N TYR A 157 -16.38 -16.25 0.08
CA TYR A 157 -17.50 -15.38 0.47
C TYR A 157 -18.86 -16.00 0.18
N THR A 158 -19.02 -16.56 -1.01
CA THR A 158 -20.28 -17.17 -1.45
C THR A 158 -20.63 -18.38 -0.58
N GLU A 159 -19.64 -19.23 -0.29
CA GLU A 159 -19.79 -20.37 0.61
C GLU A 159 -20.19 -19.94 2.01
N PHE A 160 -19.51 -18.93 2.59
CA PHE A 160 -19.86 -18.40 3.91
C PHE A 160 -21.28 -17.83 3.94
N ARG A 161 -21.65 -16.99 2.96
CA ARG A 161 -22.99 -16.39 2.88
C ARG A 161 -24.08 -17.47 2.73
N THR A 162 -23.80 -18.52 1.96
CA THR A 162 -24.72 -19.65 1.78
C THR A 162 -24.91 -20.38 3.11
N SER A 163 -23.81 -20.70 3.80
CA SER A 163 -23.84 -21.31 5.14
C SER A 163 -24.65 -20.48 6.14
N CYS A 164 -24.44 -19.16 6.21
CA CYS A 164 -25.22 -18.30 7.11
C CYS A 164 -26.72 -18.31 6.76
N THR A 165 -27.05 -18.30 5.46
CA THR A 165 -28.45 -18.33 5.00
C THR A 165 -29.13 -19.66 5.36
N GLU A 166 -28.39 -20.76 5.25
CA GLU A 166 -28.87 -22.09 5.64
C GLU A 166 -29.06 -22.20 7.16
N SER A 167 -28.11 -21.72 7.97
CA SER A 167 -28.22 -21.69 9.43
C SER A 167 -29.38 -20.83 9.93
N ALA A 168 -29.64 -19.69 9.27
CA ALA A 168 -30.78 -18.82 9.60
C ALA A 168 -32.13 -19.36 9.10
N LYS A 169 -32.15 -20.42 8.28
CA LYS A 169 -33.37 -20.93 7.68
C LYS A 169 -34.28 -21.55 8.73
N GLY A 170 -35.42 -20.91 8.99
CA GLY A 170 -36.34 -21.32 10.06
C GLY A 170 -35.94 -20.84 11.45
N ASN A 171 -34.84 -20.09 11.58
CA ASN A 171 -34.43 -19.41 12.81
C ASN A 171 -34.00 -17.96 12.51
N PRO A 172 -34.95 -17.01 12.43
CA PRO A 172 -34.66 -15.61 12.14
C PRO A 172 -33.77 -14.92 13.19
N GLU A 173 -33.81 -15.38 14.45
CA GLU A 173 -33.02 -14.81 15.55
C GLU A 173 -31.53 -15.15 15.45
N TRP A 174 -31.15 -16.11 14.61
CA TRP A 174 -29.76 -16.54 14.40
C TRP A 174 -28.82 -15.39 14.01
N TRP A 175 -29.32 -14.38 13.28
CA TRP A 175 -28.51 -13.22 12.89
C TRP A 175 -28.05 -12.36 14.07
N THR A 176 -28.82 -12.38 15.16
CA THR A 176 -28.60 -11.56 16.35
C THR A 176 -28.23 -12.37 17.59
N ALA A 177 -28.33 -13.70 17.52
CA ALA A 177 -27.98 -14.60 18.61
C ALA A 177 -26.47 -14.61 18.86
N GLU A 178 -26.06 -14.69 20.12
CA GLU A 178 -24.64 -14.76 20.51
C GLU A 178 -23.95 -16.00 19.94
N ASP A 179 -24.66 -17.13 19.84
CA ASP A 179 -24.17 -18.39 19.25
C ASP A 179 -24.44 -18.50 17.73
N GLY A 180 -24.99 -17.46 17.11
CA GLY A 180 -25.27 -17.39 15.68
C GLY A 180 -24.25 -16.57 14.90
N TYR A 181 -24.74 -15.69 14.03
CA TYR A 181 -23.89 -14.88 13.12
C TYR A 181 -22.80 -14.09 13.85
N LEU A 182 -23.10 -13.57 15.05
CA LEU A 182 -22.16 -12.77 15.84
C LEU A 182 -20.91 -13.56 16.26
N THR A 183 -21.00 -14.88 16.38
CA THR A 183 -19.85 -15.76 16.64
C THR A 183 -19.21 -16.26 15.35
N GLU A 184 -20.00 -16.61 14.33
CA GLU A 184 -19.47 -17.17 13.09
C GLU A 184 -18.72 -16.15 12.22
N ALA A 185 -19.21 -14.91 12.14
CA ALA A 185 -18.63 -13.90 11.26
C ALA A 185 -17.19 -13.50 11.65
N PRO A 186 -16.86 -13.25 12.93
CA PRO A 186 -15.46 -13.01 13.32
C PRO A 186 -14.54 -14.20 13.04
N ILE A 187 -15.02 -15.44 13.22
CA ILE A 187 -14.23 -16.66 12.93
C ILE A 187 -13.96 -16.76 11.43
N PHE A 188 -14.97 -16.52 10.59
CA PHE A 188 -14.80 -16.49 9.15
C PHE A 188 -13.82 -15.39 8.73
N ALA A 189 -13.98 -14.16 9.26
CA ALA A 189 -13.10 -13.04 8.94
C ALA A 189 -11.63 -13.37 9.24
N GLU A 190 -11.34 -13.98 10.40
CA GLU A 190 -9.98 -14.37 10.76
C GLU A 190 -9.44 -15.50 9.87
N ARG A 191 -10.26 -16.51 9.55
CA ARG A 191 -9.87 -17.58 8.61
C ARG A 191 -9.59 -17.02 7.22
N PHE A 192 -10.47 -16.13 6.75
CA PHE A 192 -10.38 -15.48 5.46
C PHE A 192 -9.08 -14.66 5.36
N ARG A 193 -8.77 -13.85 6.39
CA ARG A 193 -7.52 -13.07 6.46
C ARG A 193 -6.26 -13.94 6.46
N LYS A 194 -6.31 -15.12 7.08
CA LYS A 194 -5.19 -16.08 7.05
C LYS A 194 -5.01 -16.71 5.68
N ALA A 195 -6.11 -17.07 5.02
CA ALA A 195 -6.09 -17.71 3.70
C ALA A 195 -5.66 -16.74 2.60
N PHE A 196 -6.22 -15.53 2.62
CA PHE A 196 -5.95 -14.47 1.67
C PHE A 196 -5.06 -13.45 2.34
N THR A 197 -3.73 -13.61 2.20
CA THR A 197 -2.80 -12.59 2.69
C THR A 197 -3.00 -11.34 1.85
N MET A 198 -3.68 -10.37 2.43
CA MET A 198 -3.95 -9.10 1.79
C MET A 198 -2.73 -8.19 1.98
N ASP A 199 -1.58 -8.59 1.43
CA ASP A 199 -0.35 -7.82 1.53
C ASP A 199 -0.49 -6.54 0.70
N TYR A 200 0.09 -5.44 1.18
CA TYR A 200 0.11 -4.20 0.41
C TYR A 200 0.95 -4.35 -0.89
N PHE A 201 1.89 -5.28 -0.87
CA PHE A 201 2.85 -5.56 -1.93
C PHE A 201 2.43 -6.73 -2.82
N LEU A 202 1.20 -6.69 -3.33
CA LEU A 202 0.70 -7.66 -4.30
C LEU A 202 0.84 -7.12 -5.72
N LYS A 203 1.40 -7.93 -6.62
CA LYS A 203 1.54 -7.63 -8.05
C LYS A 203 1.09 -8.82 -8.90
N ASN A 204 0.67 -8.57 -10.13
CA ASN A 204 0.29 -9.65 -11.03
C ASN A 204 1.50 -10.55 -11.36
N SER A 205 1.29 -11.87 -11.42
CA SER A 205 2.31 -12.86 -11.79
C SER A 205 3.01 -12.60 -13.12
N SER A 206 2.39 -11.86 -14.05
CA SER A 206 3.06 -11.43 -15.30
C SER A 206 4.32 -10.60 -15.06
N PHE A 207 4.42 -9.92 -13.91
CA PHE A 207 5.58 -9.12 -13.50
C PHE A 207 6.56 -9.86 -12.58
N SER A 208 6.37 -11.16 -12.34
CA SER A 208 7.22 -11.95 -11.43
C SER A 208 8.71 -11.95 -11.76
N HIS A 209 9.07 -11.64 -13.00
CA HIS A 209 10.45 -11.50 -13.45
C HIS A 209 11.20 -10.32 -12.79
N GLU A 210 10.50 -9.34 -12.20
CA GLU A 210 11.11 -8.19 -11.54
C GLU A 210 11.74 -8.55 -10.17
N ASN A 211 11.12 -9.49 -9.43
CA ASN A 211 11.57 -9.99 -8.12
C ASN A 211 12.03 -8.87 -7.16
N GLU A 212 11.09 -7.99 -6.82
CA GLU A 212 11.35 -6.73 -6.14
C GLU A 212 11.28 -6.86 -4.62
N ILE A 213 12.16 -6.13 -3.94
CA ILE A 213 11.93 -5.59 -2.61
C ILE A 213 11.45 -4.16 -2.79
N ARG A 214 10.32 -3.81 -2.19
CA ARG A 214 9.74 -2.48 -2.34
C ARG A 214 9.61 -1.79 -0.99
N GLY A 215 10.18 -0.60 -0.90
CA GLY A 215 9.95 0.35 0.18
C GLY A 215 8.82 1.29 -0.22
N VAL A 216 7.92 1.59 0.71
CA VAL A 216 6.83 2.55 0.50
C VAL A 216 6.82 3.62 1.57
N VAL A 217 6.38 4.81 1.19
CA VAL A 217 6.02 5.90 2.09
C VAL A 217 4.65 6.39 1.66
N ARG A 218 3.70 6.41 2.59
CA ARG A 218 2.36 6.96 2.35
C ARG A 218 2.32 8.40 2.84
N ALA A 219 1.90 9.29 1.96
CA ALA A 219 2.03 10.72 2.17
C ALA A 219 0.96 11.53 1.45
N GLY A 220 0.72 12.76 1.92
CA GLY A 220 -0.30 13.66 1.40
C GLY A 220 -0.07 15.10 1.86
N ILE A 221 -0.65 16.05 1.11
CA ILE A 221 -0.57 17.48 1.42
C ILE A 221 -1.73 17.86 2.33
N ARG A 222 -1.41 18.51 3.45
CA ARG A 222 -2.39 18.90 4.47
C ARG A 222 -3.46 19.85 3.90
N ASN A 223 -4.70 19.71 4.35
CA ASN A 223 -5.76 20.67 4.03
C ASN A 223 -5.84 21.84 5.01
N GLU A 224 -6.83 22.71 4.79
CA GLU A 224 -7.14 23.85 5.65
C GLU A 224 -8.03 23.46 6.86
N LEU A 225 -8.28 22.18 7.12
CA LEU A 225 -9.06 21.79 8.30
C LEU A 225 -8.18 21.84 9.55
N ASP A 226 -8.73 22.40 10.62
CA ASP A 226 -8.16 22.32 11.95
C ASP A 226 -8.48 20.97 12.62
N PHE A 227 -7.83 20.69 13.74
CA PHE A 227 -7.96 19.41 14.43
C PHE A 227 -9.39 19.12 14.93
N GLU A 228 -10.13 20.14 15.35
CA GLU A 228 -11.51 19.99 15.81
C GLU A 228 -12.51 19.88 14.66
N GLY A 229 -12.26 20.54 13.54
CA GLY A 229 -12.98 20.33 12.27
C GLY A 229 -12.76 18.92 11.75
N TRP A 230 -11.54 18.40 11.84
CA TRP A 230 -11.21 17.02 11.49
C TRP A 230 -11.93 15.98 12.35
N LYS A 231 -11.89 16.11 13.68
CA LYS A 231 -12.53 15.15 14.61
C LYS A 231 -14.04 14.99 14.41
N ARG A 232 -14.71 16.04 13.92
CA ARG A 232 -16.17 16.09 13.78
C ARG A 232 -16.69 15.31 12.57
N LEU A 233 -15.82 14.61 11.85
CA LEU A 233 -16.14 13.98 10.59
C LEU A 233 -15.88 12.46 10.62
N ASP A 234 -16.65 11.72 9.82
CA ASP A 234 -16.72 10.24 9.86
C ASP A 234 -15.56 9.51 9.13
N ASP A 235 -14.63 10.22 8.46
CA ASP A 235 -13.49 9.60 7.76
C ASP A 235 -12.17 10.31 8.12
N PRO A 236 -11.50 9.88 9.20
CA PRO A 236 -10.37 10.59 9.76
C PRO A 236 -9.13 10.60 8.85
N PHE A 237 -9.03 9.78 7.82
CA PHE A 237 -7.84 9.79 6.94
C PHE A 237 -8.07 10.49 5.61
N ARG A 238 -9.29 10.52 5.09
CA ARG A 238 -9.60 11.27 3.85
C ARG A 238 -9.61 12.78 4.04
N GLN A 239 -9.78 13.25 5.28
CA GLN A 239 -10.13 14.65 5.55
C GLN A 239 -9.04 15.45 6.23
N LEU A 240 -7.82 14.92 6.40
CA LEU A 240 -6.66 15.74 6.81
C LEU A 240 -5.89 16.32 5.62
N PHE A 241 -6.22 15.89 4.40
CA PHE A 241 -5.48 16.20 3.19
C PHE A 241 -6.41 16.88 2.18
N LYS A 242 -5.89 17.89 1.45
CA LYS A 242 -6.71 18.86 0.67
C LYS A 242 -7.47 18.16 -0.45
N SER A 243 -6.81 17.15 -0.98
CA SER A 243 -7.25 16.04 -1.82
C SER A 243 -5.94 15.33 -2.22
N ALA A 244 -6.05 14.17 -2.87
CA ALA A 244 -4.91 13.47 -3.47
C ALA A 244 -4.50 14.15 -4.80
N GLU A 245 -4.14 15.44 -4.79
CA GLU A 245 -3.79 16.12 -6.05
C GLU A 245 -2.68 15.33 -6.79
N PRO A 246 -2.93 14.90 -8.05
CA PRO A 246 -1.93 14.28 -8.89
C PRO A 246 -0.80 15.29 -9.15
N GLY A 247 0.31 15.18 -8.43
CA GLY A 247 1.37 16.18 -8.54
C GLY A 247 2.64 15.84 -7.77
N VAL A 248 3.57 15.19 -8.49
CA VAL A 248 5.04 15.16 -8.31
C VAL A 248 5.59 15.72 -6.99
N LEU A 249 6.23 14.86 -6.18
CA LEU A 249 7.04 15.34 -5.06
C LEU A 249 8.35 15.99 -5.51
N PRO A 250 8.74 17.10 -4.88
CA PRO A 250 10.06 17.67 -5.03
C PRO A 250 11.06 16.90 -4.16
N SER A 251 11.64 15.82 -4.71
CA SER A 251 12.93 15.22 -4.30
C SER A 251 13.08 14.75 -2.84
N PHE A 252 13.27 13.44 -2.65
CA PHE A 252 13.41 12.77 -1.34
C PHE A 252 14.89 12.55 -0.94
N VAL A 253 15.17 12.40 0.37
CA VAL A 253 16.46 12.34 1.12
C VAL A 253 17.16 10.97 1.04
#